data_AF-A0A3D1J3G4-F1
#
_entry.id   AF-A0A3D1J3G4-F1
#
_cell.length_a   1.000
_cell.length_b   1.000
_cell.length_c   1.000
_cell.angle_alpha   90.00
_cell.angle_beta   90.00
_cell.angle_gamma   90.00
#
_symmetry.space_group_name_H-M   'P 1'
#
loop_
_entity.id
_entity.type
_entity.pdbx_description
1 polymer ?
#
loop_
_entity_poly.entity_id
_entity_poly.type
_entity_poly.pdbx_seq_one_letter_code
_entity_poly.pdbx_strand_id
1 'polypeptide(L)'
;MSVTLKQDNGQAIRFAKEAFEDRNETIAQGRYIVRDVDIVYIKQIGEKDETPKVADEWINQLREQAYGSNGNPPSVPMDQFDRAVKLLENFRKGFENQPNGFPVREWAVLTPSQVANMNSMETFTVEQVAGWNENAMARFGNGGRELKAKAVLWLASGDQKAEQITALEVENKALKAQLERLAADVAAIRSEANEDRPQRGRPRKEAEAA
;
A
#
# COMPACT_ATOMS: atom_id res chain seq x y z
N MET A 1 10.32 22.11 -2.84
CA MET A 1 9.98 20.78 -3.40
C MET A 1 8.61 20.40 -2.89
N SER A 2 7.79 19.71 -3.69
CA SER A 2 6.35 19.60 -3.44
C SER A 2 5.83 18.21 -3.83
N VAL A 3 5.16 17.53 -2.90
CA VAL A 3 4.70 16.13 -3.02
C VAL A 3 3.17 16.05 -3.15
N THR A 4 2.56 15.61 -4.25
CA THR A 4 1.07 15.51 -4.34
C THR A 4 0.57 14.08 -4.10
N LEU A 5 -0.28 13.84 -3.09
CA LEU A 5 -0.90 12.54 -2.80
C LEU A 5 -2.33 12.63 -2.25
N LYS A 6 -3.23 11.76 -2.73
CA LYS A 6 -4.66 11.79 -2.41
C LYS A 6 -5.07 11.14 -1.08
N GLN A 7 -6.11 11.71 -0.45
CA GLN A 7 -7.00 11.08 0.54
C GLN A 7 -8.34 10.63 -0.09
N ASP A 8 -8.96 9.60 0.49
CA ASP A 8 -10.16 8.88 0.00
C ASP A 8 -11.37 9.76 -0.41
N ASN A 9 -11.42 11.04 -0.02
CA ASN A 9 -12.50 11.98 -0.38
C ASN A 9 -12.32 12.72 -1.71
N GLY A 10 -11.39 12.31 -2.58
CA GLY A 10 -11.17 13.02 -3.85
C GLY A 10 -10.26 14.24 -3.73
N GLN A 11 -9.57 14.42 -2.60
CA GLN A 11 -8.64 15.53 -2.36
C GLN A 11 -7.19 15.07 -2.50
N ALA A 12 -6.37 15.82 -3.21
CA ALA A 12 -4.93 15.70 -3.30
C ALA A 12 -4.27 16.65 -2.28
N ILE A 13 -3.24 16.15 -1.60
CA ILE A 13 -2.59 16.79 -0.46
C ILE A 13 -1.12 16.89 -0.76
N ARG A 14 -0.54 18.04 -0.47
CA ARG A 14 0.85 18.31 -0.74
C ARG A 14 1.58 19.03 0.37
N PHE A 15 2.66 18.43 0.85
CA PHE A 15 3.51 19.06 1.86
C PHE A 15 4.63 19.84 1.21
N ALA A 16 4.94 21.01 1.78
CA ALA A 16 6.13 21.79 1.47
C ALA A 16 6.58 22.58 2.71
N LYS A 17 7.86 22.89 2.77
CA LYS A 17 8.39 23.85 3.75
C LYS A 17 8.32 25.23 3.15
N GLU A 18 7.63 26.15 3.81
CA GLU A 18 7.65 27.57 3.46
C GLU A 18 8.15 28.39 4.64
N ALA A 19 8.91 29.44 4.32
CA ALA A 19 9.30 30.46 5.29
C ALA A 19 8.08 31.37 5.51
N PHE A 20 7.39 31.19 6.64
CA PHE A 20 6.24 31.99 7.01
C PHE A 20 6.66 33.09 8.00
N GLU A 21 6.19 34.31 7.79
CA GLU A 21 6.44 35.43 8.69
C GLU A 21 5.60 35.26 9.97
N ASP A 22 6.27 35.10 11.10
CA ASP A 22 5.58 35.22 12.39
C ASP A 22 5.37 36.70 12.69
N ARG A 23 4.20 37.22 12.30
CA ARG A 23 3.84 38.63 12.52
C ARG A 23 3.82 38.99 14.01
N ASN A 24 3.45 38.07 14.90
CA ASN A 24 3.38 38.36 16.33
C ASN A 24 4.80 38.50 16.92
N GLU A 25 5.71 37.60 16.56
CA GLU A 25 7.12 37.71 16.97
C GLU A 25 7.86 38.85 16.25
N THR A 26 7.50 39.14 15.00
CA THR A 26 8.04 40.27 14.24
C THR A 26 7.66 41.61 14.87
N ILE A 27 6.41 41.75 15.31
CA ILE A 27 5.94 42.93 16.05
C ILE A 27 6.61 42.99 17.45
N ALA A 28 6.76 41.85 18.13
CA ALA A 28 7.33 41.80 19.47
C ALA A 28 8.85 42.06 19.51
N GLN A 29 9.61 41.59 18.51
CA GLN A 29 11.08 41.73 18.46
C GLN A 29 11.54 42.88 17.55
N GLY A 30 10.62 43.57 16.87
CA GLY A 30 10.92 44.74 16.03
C GLY A 30 11.80 44.42 14.80
N ARG A 31 11.87 43.16 14.40
CA ARG A 31 12.63 42.67 13.23
C ARG A 31 11.85 41.56 12.56
N TYR A 32 11.96 41.44 11.24
CA TYR A 32 11.28 40.41 10.45
C TYR A 32 11.78 39.01 10.87
N ILE A 33 10.90 38.21 11.46
CA ILE A 33 11.18 36.83 11.86
C ILE A 33 10.40 35.89 10.96
N VAL A 34 11.15 35.14 10.17
CA VAL A 34 10.66 34.02 9.38
C VAL A 34 11.00 32.73 10.10
N ARG A 35 10.02 31.84 10.19
CA ARG A 35 10.22 30.47 10.64
C ARG A 35 9.86 29.54 9.50
N ASP A 36 10.64 28.48 9.37
CA ASP A 36 10.30 27.40 8.45
C ASP A 36 9.12 26.63 9.04
N VAL A 37 7.98 26.70 8.36
CA VAL A 37 6.75 26.02 8.78
C VAL A 37 6.42 24.94 7.74
N ASP A 38 6.08 23.75 8.24
CA ASP A 38 5.53 22.68 7.39
C ASP A 38 4.11 23.10 6.97
N ILE A 39 3.92 23.38 5.68
CA ILE A 39 2.62 23.73 5.09
C ILE A 39 2.07 22.53 4.35
N VAL A 40 0.76 22.32 4.50
CA VAL A 40 -0.03 21.39 3.72
C VAL A 40 -0.92 22.15 2.74
N TYR A 41 -0.83 21.80 1.47
CA TYR A 41 -1.67 22.28 0.38
C TYR A 41 -2.72 21.22 0.09
N ILE A 42 -3.98 21.59 0.21
CA ILE A 42 -5.10 20.69 -0.05
C ILE A 42 -5.80 21.18 -1.30
N LYS A 43 -5.95 20.31 -2.29
CA LYS A 43 -6.71 20.58 -3.52
C LYS A 43 -7.69 19.47 -3.79
N GLN A 44 -8.80 19.76 -4.45
CA GLN A 44 -9.64 18.70 -4.98
C GLN A 44 -9.01 18.16 -6.28
N ILE A 45 -9.10 16.85 -6.51
CA ILE A 45 -8.59 16.27 -7.75
C ILE A 45 -9.40 16.81 -8.93
N GLY A 46 -8.67 17.36 -9.90
CA GLY A 46 -9.24 18.04 -11.06
C GLY A 46 -9.46 19.55 -10.86
N GLU A 47 -9.18 20.09 -9.68
CA GLU A 47 -9.18 21.53 -9.44
C GLU A 47 -7.74 22.09 -9.48
N LYS A 48 -7.59 23.38 -9.82
CA LYS A 48 -6.28 24.03 -9.87
C LYS A 48 -5.92 24.70 -8.54
N ASP A 49 -6.94 25.11 -7.78
CA ASP A 49 -6.75 25.92 -6.58
C ASP A 49 -6.32 25.04 -5.40
N GLU A 50 -5.28 25.48 -4.71
CA GLU A 50 -4.72 24.83 -3.53
C GLU A 50 -4.99 25.70 -2.31
N THR A 51 -5.52 25.10 -1.24
CA THR A 51 -5.70 25.80 0.04
C THR A 51 -4.50 25.49 0.94
N PRO A 52 -3.62 26.48 1.22
CA PRO A 52 -2.51 26.29 2.15
C PRO A 52 -3.02 26.30 3.60
N LYS A 53 -2.51 25.39 4.40
CA LYS A 53 -2.74 25.33 5.86
C LYS A 53 -1.45 24.93 6.56
N VAL A 54 -1.29 25.30 7.83
CA VAL A 54 -0.20 24.78 8.66
C VAL A 54 -0.44 23.29 8.88
N ALA A 55 0.57 22.46 8.64
CA ALA A 55 0.42 21.01 8.65
C ALA A 55 -0.03 20.47 10.02
N ASP A 56 0.55 20.97 11.12
CA ASP A 56 0.18 20.53 12.47
C ASP A 56 -1.24 20.96 12.86
N GLU A 57 -1.66 22.18 12.50
CA GLU A 57 -3.03 22.66 12.74
C GLU A 57 -4.05 21.82 11.97
N TRP A 58 -3.72 21.50 10.71
CA TRP A 58 -4.57 20.67 9.87
C TRP A 58 -4.67 19.22 10.38
N ILE A 59 -3.59 18.63 10.88
CA ILE A 59 -3.62 17.29 11.51
C ILE A 59 -4.49 17.31 12.78
N ASN A 60 -4.40 18.36 13.59
CA ASN A 60 -5.26 18.52 14.77
C ASN A 60 -6.74 18.66 14.37
N GLN A 61 -7.03 19.44 13.32
CA GLN A 61 -8.38 19.56 12.77
C GLN A 61 -8.91 18.19 12.29
N LEU A 62 -8.09 17.42 11.56
CA LEU A 62 -8.44 16.06 11.12
C LEU A 62 -8.66 15.11 12.30
N ARG A 63 -7.85 15.22 13.37
CA ARG A 63 -8.01 14.43 14.58
C ARG A 63 -9.37 14.67 15.21
N GLU A 64 -9.77 15.93 15.38
CA GLU A 64 -11.08 16.29 15.92
C GLU A 64 -12.23 15.74 15.06
N GLN A 65 -12.05 15.74 13.73
CA GLN A 65 -13.02 15.19 12.79
C GLN A 65 -13.08 13.65 12.82
N ALA A 66 -11.96 12.97 13.09
CA ALA A 66 -11.89 11.51 13.14
C ALA A 66 -12.37 10.92 14.47
N TYR A 67 -12.09 11.59 15.59
CA TYR A 67 -12.53 11.14 16.92
C TYR A 67 -13.88 11.71 17.34
N GLY A 68 -14.38 12.73 16.63
CA GLY A 68 -15.49 13.54 17.08
C GLY A 68 -15.04 14.53 18.16
N SER A 69 -15.65 15.71 18.17
CA SER A 69 -15.39 16.75 19.16
C SER A 69 -16.69 17.44 19.54
N ASN A 70 -16.83 17.84 20.81
CA ASN A 70 -17.98 18.59 21.32
C ASN A 70 -19.36 17.95 21.02
N GLY A 71 -19.47 16.62 21.15
CA GLY A 71 -20.72 15.89 20.92
C GLY A 71 -21.10 15.68 19.46
N ASN A 72 -20.26 16.13 18.51
CA ASN A 72 -20.43 15.79 17.11
C ASN A 72 -19.84 14.40 16.82
N PRO A 73 -20.56 13.57 16.04
CA PRO A 73 -20.03 12.28 15.62
C PRO A 73 -18.82 12.47 14.68
N PRO A 74 -17.95 11.45 14.57
CA PRO A 74 -16.87 11.42 13.59
C PRO A 74 -17.38 11.72 12.18
N SER A 75 -16.75 12.67 11.50
CA SER A 75 -17.06 13.03 10.11
C SER A 75 -16.04 12.51 9.11
N VAL A 76 -14.88 12.06 9.60
CA VAL A 76 -13.78 11.52 8.81
C VAL A 76 -13.46 10.09 9.26
N PRO A 77 -13.29 9.12 8.35
CA PRO A 77 -12.84 7.78 8.71
C PRO A 77 -11.48 7.80 9.40
N MET A 78 -11.32 6.98 10.44
CA MET A 78 -10.08 6.91 11.23
C MET A 78 -8.83 6.62 10.38
N ASP A 79 -8.96 5.73 9.40
CA ASP A 79 -7.88 5.38 8.47
C ASP A 79 -7.38 6.60 7.65
N GLN A 80 -8.26 7.56 7.35
CA GLN A 80 -7.86 8.79 6.66
C GLN A 80 -6.94 9.66 7.54
N PHE A 81 -7.21 9.74 8.84
CA PHE A 81 -6.36 10.43 9.80
C PHE A 81 -5.00 9.73 9.92
N ASP A 82 -4.98 8.41 10.09
CA ASP A 82 -3.74 7.64 10.21
C ASP A 82 -2.85 7.78 8.97
N ARG A 83 -3.45 7.79 7.78
CA ARG A 83 -2.74 8.05 6.52
C ARG A 83 -2.16 9.46 6.49
N ALA A 84 -2.90 10.47 6.94
CA ALA A 84 -2.43 11.87 6.97
C ALA A 84 -1.19 12.03 7.85
N VAL A 85 -1.21 11.42 9.04
CA VAL A 85 -0.09 11.44 9.99
C VAL A 85 1.14 10.76 9.39
N LYS A 86 0.98 9.57 8.79
CA LYS A 86 2.07 8.86 8.11
C LYS A 86 2.69 9.68 6.97
N LEU A 87 1.88 10.41 6.21
CA LEU A 87 2.38 11.26 5.12
C LEU A 87 3.22 12.42 5.65
N LEU A 88 2.77 13.09 6.72
CA LEU A 88 3.53 14.17 7.36
C LEU A 88 4.86 13.63 7.94
N GLU A 89 4.84 12.45 8.56
CA GLU A 89 6.06 11.80 9.04
C GLU A 89 7.03 11.47 7.91
N ASN A 90 6.53 10.90 6.81
CA ASN A 90 7.35 10.56 5.65
C ASN A 90 7.97 11.82 5.02
N PHE A 91 7.19 12.90 4.94
CA PHE A 91 7.69 14.21 4.50
C PHE A 91 8.80 14.74 5.40
N ARG A 92 8.60 14.72 6.73
CA ARG A 92 9.62 15.14 7.71
C ARG A 92 10.89 14.29 7.65
N LYS A 93 10.75 13.00 7.33
CA LYS A 93 11.86 12.04 7.13
C LYS A 93 12.52 12.13 5.74
N GLY A 94 11.99 12.94 4.82
CA GLY A 94 12.52 13.09 3.46
C GLY A 94 12.14 11.97 2.47
N PHE A 95 11.20 11.10 2.83
CA PHE A 95 10.64 10.10 1.91
C PHE A 95 9.57 10.75 1.02
N GLU A 96 9.99 11.60 0.09
CA GLU A 96 9.10 12.45 -0.72
C GLU A 96 8.36 11.73 -1.85
N ASN A 97 8.67 10.45 -2.14
CA ASN A 97 8.29 9.81 -3.42
C ASN A 97 7.65 8.42 -3.29
N GLN A 98 7.02 8.07 -2.17
CA GLN A 98 6.19 6.86 -2.14
C GLN A 98 4.72 7.24 -2.14
N PRO A 99 4.08 7.25 -3.33
CA PRO A 99 2.64 7.23 -3.40
C PRO A 99 2.10 6.08 -2.55
N ASN A 100 1.25 6.39 -1.58
CA ASN A 100 0.61 5.37 -0.77
C ASN A 100 -0.42 4.63 -1.63
N GLY A 101 -0.03 3.49 -2.19
CA GLY A 101 -0.86 2.68 -3.07
C GLY A 101 -0.10 2.06 -4.24
N PHE A 102 -0.83 1.32 -5.09
CA PHE A 102 -0.24 0.67 -6.27
C PHE A 102 0.05 1.70 -7.38
N PRO A 103 1.29 1.80 -7.90
CA PRO A 103 1.64 2.77 -8.92
C PRO A 103 0.85 2.57 -10.22
N VAL A 104 0.25 3.65 -10.72
CA VAL A 104 -0.45 3.71 -12.03
C VAL A 104 0.45 3.25 -13.19
N ARG A 105 1.76 3.52 -13.09
CA ARG A 105 2.76 3.14 -14.09
C ARG A 105 2.90 1.62 -14.24
N GLU A 106 2.66 0.87 -13.17
CA GLU A 106 2.79 -0.59 -13.13
C GLU A 106 1.44 -1.28 -13.40
N TRP A 107 0.35 -0.50 -13.53
CA TRP A 107 -0.98 -1.03 -13.72
C TRP A 107 -1.19 -1.46 -15.19
N ALA A 108 -1.15 -2.78 -15.43
CA ALA A 108 -1.22 -3.39 -16.77
C ALA A 108 -2.49 -3.07 -17.59
N VAL A 109 -3.49 -2.42 -16.99
CA VAL A 109 -4.74 -1.98 -17.65
C VAL A 109 -4.53 -0.72 -18.49
N LEU A 110 -3.46 0.05 -18.21
CA LEU A 110 -3.24 1.36 -18.82
C LEU A 110 -2.24 1.32 -19.98
N THR A 111 -2.52 2.14 -20.99
CA THR A 111 -1.58 2.47 -22.06
C THR A 111 -0.59 3.56 -21.61
N PRO A 112 0.61 3.65 -22.22
CA PRO A 112 1.57 4.70 -21.89
C PRO A 112 1.01 6.13 -22.01
N SER A 113 0.15 6.37 -23.00
CA SER A 113 -0.53 7.67 -23.18
C SER A 113 -1.51 7.99 -22.06
N GLN A 114 -2.22 6.98 -21.55
CA GLN A 114 -3.11 7.16 -20.40
C GLN A 114 -2.33 7.40 -19.11
N VAL A 115 -1.18 6.74 -18.92
CA VAL A 115 -0.27 7.00 -17.80
C VAL A 115 0.26 8.44 -17.87
N ALA A 116 0.66 8.93 -19.04
CA ALA A 116 1.09 10.32 -19.22
C ALA A 116 -0.04 11.32 -18.90
N ASN A 117 -1.28 11.03 -19.33
CA ASN A 117 -2.44 11.85 -19.00
C ASN A 117 -2.72 11.86 -17.49
N MET A 118 -2.66 10.70 -16.83
CA MET A 118 -2.81 10.59 -15.37
C MET A 118 -1.72 11.35 -14.61
N ASN A 119 -0.46 11.27 -15.05
CA ASN A 119 0.63 12.05 -14.47
C ASN A 119 0.38 13.56 -14.62
N SER A 120 -0.17 14.01 -15.76
CA SER A 120 -0.54 15.42 -15.97
C SER A 120 -1.69 15.88 -15.07
N MET A 121 -2.55 14.94 -14.67
CA MET A 121 -3.63 15.14 -13.70
C MET A 121 -3.18 14.88 -12.24
N GLU A 122 -1.88 14.70 -12.02
CA GLU A 122 -1.28 14.40 -10.71
C GLU A 122 -1.91 13.17 -10.04
N THR A 123 -2.30 12.19 -10.85
CA THR A 123 -2.81 10.88 -10.41
C THR A 123 -1.73 9.83 -10.63
N PHE A 124 -1.18 9.30 -9.53
CA PHE A 124 -0.02 8.40 -9.53
C PHE A 124 -0.33 6.99 -9.02
N THR A 125 -1.49 6.76 -8.36
CA THR A 125 -1.87 5.43 -7.85
C THR A 125 -3.25 4.94 -8.29
N VAL A 126 -3.48 3.63 -8.25
CA VAL A 126 -4.75 3.02 -8.69
C VAL A 126 -5.90 3.37 -7.73
N GLU A 127 -5.61 3.50 -6.45
CA GLU A 127 -6.51 4.01 -5.40
C GLU A 127 -6.96 5.44 -5.72
N GLN A 128 -6.06 6.24 -6.29
CA GLN A 128 -6.40 7.59 -6.72
C GLN A 128 -7.42 7.62 -7.84
N VAL A 129 -7.28 6.72 -8.81
CA VAL A 129 -8.21 6.53 -9.92
C VAL A 129 -9.57 6.04 -9.41
N ALA A 130 -9.58 5.09 -8.46
CA ALA A 130 -10.81 4.55 -7.88
C ALA A 130 -11.66 5.64 -7.19
N GLY A 131 -11.02 6.63 -6.57
CA GLY A 131 -11.71 7.74 -5.92
C GLY A 131 -12.04 8.95 -6.81
N TRP A 132 -11.96 8.88 -8.13
CA TRP A 132 -12.21 10.05 -9.00
C TRP A 132 -13.65 10.61 -8.85
N ASN A 133 -13.78 11.93 -8.79
CA ASN A 133 -15.07 12.65 -8.84
C ASN A 133 -15.48 12.93 -10.30
N GLU A 134 -16.68 13.49 -10.52
CA GLU A 134 -17.18 13.78 -11.87
C GLU A 134 -16.26 14.74 -12.64
N ASN A 135 -15.68 15.74 -11.96
CA ASN A 135 -14.76 16.69 -12.56
C ASN A 135 -13.44 16.03 -13.01
N ALA A 136 -12.89 15.13 -12.19
CA ALA A 136 -11.71 14.34 -12.54
C ALA A 136 -11.98 13.42 -13.73
N MET A 137 -13.14 12.76 -13.77
CA MET A 137 -13.54 11.93 -14.92
C MET A 137 -13.73 12.77 -16.19
N ALA A 138 -14.33 13.95 -16.08
CA ALA A 138 -14.50 14.88 -17.20
C ALA A 138 -13.14 15.40 -17.72
N ARG A 139 -12.20 15.72 -16.82
CA ARG A 139 -10.83 16.12 -17.18
C ARG A 139 -10.03 15.02 -17.86
N PHE A 140 -10.19 13.78 -17.42
CA PHE A 140 -9.57 12.64 -18.09
C PHE A 140 -10.12 12.44 -19.51
N GLY A 141 -11.39 12.80 -19.73
CA GLY A 141 -12.08 12.73 -20.99
C GLY A 141 -12.79 11.38 -21.18
N ASN A 142 -12.91 10.95 -22.44
CA ASN A 142 -13.62 9.73 -22.79
C ASN A 142 -12.96 8.50 -22.12
N GLY A 143 -13.76 7.72 -21.39
CA GLY A 143 -13.31 6.51 -20.69
C GLY A 143 -12.94 6.70 -19.21
N GLY A 144 -13.02 7.92 -18.65
CA GLY A 144 -12.72 8.16 -17.23
C GLY A 144 -13.61 7.37 -16.27
N ARG A 145 -14.90 7.21 -16.62
CA ARG A 145 -15.88 6.46 -15.83
C ARG A 145 -15.65 4.96 -15.85
N GLU A 146 -15.35 4.40 -17.02
CA GLU A 146 -14.98 2.98 -17.15
C GLU A 146 -13.70 2.68 -16.40
N LEU A 147 -12.74 3.61 -16.43
CA LEU A 147 -11.45 3.44 -15.80
C LEU A 147 -11.53 3.46 -14.28
N LYS A 148 -12.35 4.35 -13.72
CA LYS A 148 -12.72 4.33 -12.29
C LYS A 148 -13.34 2.99 -11.91
N ALA A 149 -14.29 2.49 -12.69
CA ALA A 149 -14.92 1.19 -12.42
C ALA A 149 -13.91 0.03 -12.45
N LYS A 150 -12.96 0.04 -13.40
CA LYS A 150 -11.86 -0.95 -13.46
C LYS A 150 -10.93 -0.84 -12.25
N ALA A 151 -10.61 0.37 -11.79
CA ALA A 151 -9.77 0.58 -10.62
C ALA A 151 -10.43 0.04 -9.34
N VAL A 152 -11.72 0.34 -9.13
CA VAL A 152 -12.51 -0.18 -7.99
C VAL A 152 -12.55 -1.71 -8.02
N LEU A 153 -12.85 -2.31 -9.19
CA LEU A 153 -12.91 -3.76 -9.33
C LEU A 153 -11.54 -4.43 -9.14
N TRP A 154 -10.47 -3.79 -9.63
CA TRP A 154 -9.11 -4.30 -9.45
C TRP A 154 -8.69 -4.31 -7.98
N LEU A 155 -8.96 -3.24 -7.23
CA LEU A 155 -8.69 -3.17 -5.79
C LEU A 155 -9.50 -4.22 -5.01
N ALA A 156 -10.79 -4.36 -5.32
CA ALA A 156 -11.62 -5.41 -4.72
C ALA A 156 -11.13 -6.83 -5.04
N SER A 157 -10.57 -7.05 -6.24
CA SER A 157 -9.97 -8.33 -6.63
C SER A 157 -8.61 -8.58 -5.97
N GLY A 158 -7.91 -7.53 -5.53
CA GLY A 158 -6.65 -7.62 -4.80
C GLY A 158 -6.81 -8.31 -3.46
N ASP A 159 -7.87 -7.96 -2.71
CA ASP A 159 -8.20 -8.60 -1.43
C ASP A 159 -8.52 -10.09 -1.60
N GLN A 160 -9.34 -10.44 -2.60
CA GLN A 160 -9.65 -11.84 -2.90
C GLN A 160 -8.40 -12.64 -3.33
N LYS A 161 -7.47 -12.02 -4.05
CA LYS A 161 -6.19 -12.65 -4.42
C LYS A 161 -5.26 -12.80 -3.23
N ALA A 162 -5.22 -11.85 -2.31
CA ALA A 162 -4.44 -11.95 -1.08
C ALA A 162 -4.97 -13.08 -0.16
N GLU A 163 -6.29 -13.23 -0.05
CA GLU A 163 -6.93 -14.35 0.65
C GLU A 163 -6.64 -15.69 -0.02
N GLN A 164 -6.68 -15.76 -1.36
CA GLN A 164 -6.32 -16.98 -2.09
C GLN A 164 -4.83 -17.34 -1.95
N ILE A 165 -3.94 -16.35 -2.00
CA ILE A 165 -2.49 -16.57 -1.84
C ILE A 165 -2.19 -17.09 -0.43
N THR A 166 -2.77 -16.46 0.59
CA THR A 166 -2.59 -16.92 1.99
C THR A 166 -3.18 -18.31 2.22
N ALA A 167 -4.34 -18.61 1.64
CA ALA A 167 -4.93 -19.96 1.67
C ALA A 167 -4.03 -21.00 0.97
N LEU A 168 -3.50 -20.69 -0.20
CA LEU A 168 -2.60 -21.57 -0.96
C LEU A 168 -1.25 -21.78 -0.26
N GLU A 169 -0.74 -20.78 0.46
CA GLU A 169 0.47 -20.91 1.28
C GLU A 169 0.25 -21.83 2.49
N VAL A 170 -0.91 -21.75 3.13
CA VAL A 170 -1.31 -22.65 4.23
C VAL A 170 -1.46 -24.09 3.71
N GLU A 171 -2.12 -24.27 2.56
CA GLU A 171 -2.28 -25.59 1.94
C GLU A 171 -0.94 -26.19 1.51
N ASN A 172 -0.04 -25.40 0.90
CA ASN A 172 1.30 -25.87 0.55
C ASN A 172 2.11 -26.32 1.76
N LYS A 173 2.02 -25.61 2.90
CA LYS A 173 2.68 -26.03 4.14
C LYS A 173 2.10 -27.34 4.67
N ALA A 174 0.78 -27.51 4.63
CA ALA A 174 0.11 -28.73 5.06
C ALA A 174 0.48 -29.94 4.17
N LEU A 175 0.48 -29.75 2.85
CA LEU A 175 0.85 -30.79 1.88
C LEU A 175 2.32 -31.19 2.02
N LYS A 176 3.24 -30.23 2.25
CA LYS A 176 4.65 -30.54 2.52
C LYS A 176 4.84 -31.37 3.79
N ALA A 177 4.13 -31.03 4.87
CA ALA A 177 4.17 -31.81 6.11
C ALA A 177 3.62 -33.23 5.92
N GLN A 178 2.58 -33.40 5.10
CA GLN A 178 2.04 -34.73 4.75
C GLN A 178 3.02 -35.53 3.89
N LEU A 179 3.69 -34.90 2.93
CA LEU A 179 4.72 -35.55 2.10
C LEU A 179 5.92 -36.00 2.94
N GLU A 180 6.37 -35.18 3.89
CA GLU A 180 7.45 -35.56 4.81
C GLU A 180 7.06 -36.75 5.68
N ARG A 181 5.82 -36.75 6.21
CA ARG A 181 5.30 -37.86 7.01
C ARG A 181 5.18 -39.15 6.20
N LEU A 182 4.58 -39.09 5.01
CA LEU A 182 4.47 -40.24 4.11
C LEU A 182 5.85 -40.74 3.66
N ALA A 183 6.80 -39.85 3.40
CA ALA A 183 8.16 -40.23 3.06
C ALA A 183 8.85 -40.96 4.24
N ALA A 184 8.64 -40.51 5.47
CA ALA A 184 9.13 -41.19 6.67
C ALA A 184 8.50 -42.58 6.85
N ASP A 185 7.18 -42.70 6.65
CA ASP A 185 6.46 -43.98 6.75
C ASP A 185 6.93 -44.97 5.67
N VAL A 186 7.12 -44.51 4.43
CA VAL A 186 7.66 -45.34 3.33
C VAL A 186 9.10 -45.75 3.61
N ALA A 187 9.92 -44.89 4.21
CA ALA A 187 11.28 -45.23 4.59
C ALA A 187 11.31 -46.32 5.67
N ALA A 188 10.44 -46.22 6.69
CA ALA A 188 10.31 -47.21 7.75
C ALA A 188 9.86 -48.59 7.22
N ILE A 189 8.84 -48.61 6.37
CA ILE A 189 8.34 -49.85 5.75
C ILE A 189 9.41 -50.49 4.86
N ARG A 190 10.19 -49.68 4.12
CA ARG A 190 11.29 -50.18 3.29
C ARG A 190 12.45 -50.74 4.12
N SER A 191 12.74 -50.20 5.30
CA SER A 191 13.74 -50.78 6.21
C SER A 191 13.27 -52.11 6.78
N GLU A 192 12.00 -52.21 7.22
CA GLU A 192 11.42 -53.46 7.73
C GLU A 192 11.42 -54.57 6.67
N ALA A 193 11.07 -54.24 5.41
CA ALA A 193 11.11 -55.18 4.29
C ALA A 193 12.53 -55.62 3.87
N ASN A 194 13.58 -54.94 4.35
CA ASN A 194 14.98 -55.31 4.08
C ASN A 194 15.57 -56.19 5.18
N GLU A 195 15.07 -56.09 6.42
CA GLU A 195 15.47 -56.93 7.55
C GLU A 195 14.87 -58.33 7.49
N ASP A 196 13.68 -58.48 6.90
CA ASP A 196 12.96 -59.76 6.80
C ASP A 196 13.38 -60.63 5.59
N ARG A 197 14.51 -60.31 4.93
CA ARG A 197 15.09 -61.19 3.91
C ARG A 197 15.96 -62.24 4.62
N PRO A 198 15.56 -63.53 4.69
CA PRO A 198 16.39 -64.55 5.30
C PRO A 198 17.72 -64.63 4.57
N GLN A 199 18.83 -64.50 5.31
CA GLN A 199 20.19 -64.70 4.78
C GLN A 199 20.24 -66.09 4.12
N ARG A 200 20.18 -66.11 2.79
CA ARG A 200 20.30 -67.34 2.01
C ARG A 200 21.71 -67.89 2.25
N GLY A 201 21.77 -68.97 3.03
CA GLY A 201 22.99 -69.64 3.42
C GLY A 201 23.87 -69.94 2.22
N ARG A 202 25.16 -69.63 2.37
CA ARG A 202 26.22 -69.93 1.41
C ARG A 202 26.18 -71.44 1.11
N PRO A 203 26.18 -71.89 -0.17
CA PRO A 203 26.16 -73.32 -0.45
C PRO A 203 27.43 -73.96 0.09
N ARG A 204 27.29 -75.11 0.76
CA ARG A 204 28.41 -75.88 1.31
C ARG A 204 29.28 -76.35 0.14
N LYS A 205 30.52 -75.85 0.08
CA LYS A 205 31.53 -76.31 -0.89
C LYS A 205 31.98 -77.72 -0.47
N GLU A 206 31.40 -78.73 -1.09
CA GLU A 206 31.98 -80.07 -1.14
C GLU A 206 33.07 -80.11 -2.22
N ALA A 207 34.13 -80.87 -1.92
CA ALA A 207 35.24 -81.28 -2.76
C ALA A 207 36.29 -80.21 -3.17
N GLU A 208 37.47 -80.28 -2.55
CA GLU A 208 38.73 -80.71 -3.19
C GLU A 208 39.91 -80.46 -2.24
N ALA A 209 40.50 -81.53 -1.73
CA ALA A 209 41.96 -81.68 -1.57
C ALA A 209 42.28 -83.13 -1.15
N ALA A 210 43.26 -83.69 -1.85
CA ALA A 210 43.86 -85.02 -1.72
C ALA A 210 44.51 -85.28 -0.36
#